data_AF-A0A1I7BV06-F1
#
_entry.id   AF-A0A1I7BV06-F1
#
_cell.length_a   1.000
_cell.length_b   1.000
_cell.length_c   1.000
_cell.angle_alpha   90.00
_cell.angle_beta   90.00
_cell.angle_gamma   90.00
#
_symmetry.space_group_name_H-M   'P 1'
#
loop_
_entity.id
_entity.type
_entity.pdbx_description
1 polymer ?
#
loop_
_entity_poly.entity_id
_entity_poly.type
_entity_poly.pdbx_seq_one_letter_code
_entity_poly.pdbx_strand_id
1 'polypeptide(L)' 'MIRFVVIALVALLFWALLVTLIRYLKGASVDWTGLTAAVAFVVLAFYLRHVTGMG' A
#
# COMPACT_ATOMS: atom_id res chain seq x y z
N MET A 1 17.63 26.61 -0.69
CA MET A 1 17.94 26.08 0.65
C MET A 1 16.67 25.78 1.45
N ILE A 2 15.80 26.77 1.73
CA ILE A 2 14.56 26.56 2.54
C ILE A 2 13.54 25.58 1.93
N ARG A 3 13.48 25.49 0.58
CA ARG A 3 12.64 24.52 -0.12
C ARG A 3 12.96 23.06 0.25
N PHE A 4 14.23 22.72 0.46
CA PHE A 4 14.62 21.37 0.88
C PHE A 4 14.17 21.07 2.31
N VAL A 5 14.19 22.07 3.19
CA VAL A 5 13.71 21.96 4.57
C VAL A 5 12.21 21.71 4.59
N VAL A 6 11.44 22.41 3.75
CA VAL A 6 9.99 22.19 3.61
C VAL A 6 9.68 20.80 3.07
N ILE A 7 10.40 20.35 2.03
CA ILE A 7 10.23 19.00 1.47
C ILE A 7 10.57 17.93 2.52
N ALA A 8 11.65 18.12 3.30
CA ALA A 8 12.02 17.20 4.36
C ALA A 8 10.97 17.12 5.47
N LEU A 9 10.38 18.26 5.87
CA LEU A 9 9.30 18.29 6.87
C LEU A 9 8.03 17.61 6.36
N VAL A 10 7.65 17.85 5.11
CA VAL A 10 6.49 17.18 4.49
C VAL A 10 6.75 15.67 4.37
N ALA A 11 7.96 15.27 3.97
CA ALA A 11 8.33 13.86 3.89
C ALA A 11 8.30 13.18 5.27
N LEU A 12 8.77 13.86 6.32
CA LEU A 12 8.71 13.36 7.70
C LEU A 12 7.28 13.20 8.21
N LEU A 13 6.42 14.20 7.96
CA LEU A 13 4.99 14.12 8.28
C LEU A 13 4.32 12.97 7.54
N PHE A 14 4.58 12.84 6.25
CA PHE A 14 4.04 11.76 5.43
C PHE A 14 4.52 10.39 5.91
N TRP A 15 5.80 10.27 6.27
CA TRP A 15 6.38 9.06 6.85
C TRP A 15 5.74 8.71 8.20
N ALA A 16 5.57 9.69 9.09
CA ALA A 16 4.92 9.47 10.37
C ALA A 16 3.46 9.02 10.20
N LEU A 17 2.75 9.57 9.20
CA LEU A 17 1.40 9.17 8.85
C LEU A 17 1.35 7.72 8.35
N LEU A 18 2.27 7.35 7.46
CA LEU A 18 2.43 5.98 6.94
C LEU A 18 2.71 4.97 8.05
N VAL A 19 3.66 5.27 8.94
CA VAL A 19 4.01 4.40 10.07
C VAL A 19 2.81 4.21 11.00
N THR A 20 2.07 5.29 11.27
CA THR A 20 0.86 5.24 12.11
C THR A 20 -0.22 4.41 11.45
N LEU A 21 -0.45 4.58 10.15
CA LEU A 21 -1.40 3.81 9.37
C LEU A 21 -1.04 2.32 9.38
N ILE A 22 0.22 1.96 9.16
CA ILE A 22 0.70 0.57 9.22
C ILE A 22 0.51 -0.01 10.62
N ARG A 23 0.82 0.76 11.68
CA ARG A 23 0.61 0.32 13.06
C ARG A 23 -0.87 0.13 13.38
N TYR A 24 -1.74 1.02 12.90
CA TYR A 24 -3.19 0.88 13.01
C TYR A 24 -3.70 -0.34 12.26
N LEU A 25 -3.23 -0.57 11.04
CA LEU A 25 -3.58 -1.76 10.27
C LEU A 25 -3.07 -3.05 10.93
N LYS A 26 -1.89 -3.00 11.58
CA LYS A 26 -1.36 -4.17 12.31
C LYS A 26 -2.03 -4.40 13.66
N GLY A 27 -2.47 -3.34 14.34
CA GLY A 27 -3.05 -3.38 15.68
C GLY A 27 -4.57 -3.54 15.69
N ALA A 28 -5.26 -3.00 14.68
CA ALA A 28 -6.62 -3.41 14.39
C ALA A 28 -6.59 -4.85 13.88
N SER A 29 -7.62 -5.63 14.19
CA SER A 29 -7.84 -6.98 13.68
C SER A 29 -8.13 -6.95 12.17
N VAL A 30 -7.21 -6.41 11.39
CA VAL A 30 -7.25 -6.43 9.95
C VAL A 30 -6.99 -7.87 9.56
N ASP A 31 -7.94 -8.44 8.83
CA ASP A 31 -7.80 -9.76 8.25
C ASP A 31 -6.78 -9.68 7.10
N TRP A 32 -5.51 -9.81 7.47
CA TRP A 32 -4.39 -9.88 6.53
C TRP A 32 -4.51 -11.06 5.59
N THR A 33 -5.17 -12.15 6.01
CA THR A 33 -5.44 -13.33 5.17
C THR A 33 -6.47 -12.99 4.10
N GLY A 34 -7.58 -12.35 4.45
CA GLY A 34 -8.57 -11.85 3.50
C GLY A 34 -7.98 -10.83 2.51
N LEU A 35 -7.16 -9.90 3.01
CA LEU A 35 -6.51 -8.89 2.17
C LEU A 35 -5.52 -9.51 1.18
N THR A 36 -4.67 -10.43 1.64
CA THR A 36 -3.72 -11.14 0.77
C THR A 36 -4.42 -12.02 -0.26
N ALA A 37 -5.52 -12.68 0.12
CA ALA A 37 -6.35 -13.43 -0.82
C ALA A 37 -6.96 -12.52 -1.90
N ALA A 38 -7.50 -11.36 -1.52
CA ALA A 38 -8.04 -10.39 -2.46
C ALA A 38 -6.98 -9.86 -3.44
N VAL A 39 -5.80 -9.49 -2.93
CA VAL A 39 -4.68 -9.05 -3.77
C VAL A 39 -4.23 -10.17 -4.71
N ALA A 40 -4.09 -11.39 -4.21
CA ALA A 40 -3.72 -12.55 -5.03
C ALA A 40 -4.75 -12.83 -6.13
N PHE A 41 -6.05 -12.70 -5.83
CA PHE A 41 -7.11 -12.85 -6.82
C PHE A 41 -7.03 -11.79 -7.92
N VAL A 42 -6.83 -10.53 -7.55
CA VAL A 42 -6.67 -9.43 -8.51
C VAL A 42 -5.43 -9.65 -9.38
N VAL A 43 -4.29 -9.97 -8.77
CA VAL A 43 -3.05 -10.27 -9.49
C VAL A 43 -3.24 -11.46 -10.44
N LEU A 44 -3.92 -12.51 -10.00
CA LEU A 44 -4.22 -13.67 -10.85
C LEU A 44 -5.12 -13.30 -12.03
N ALA A 45 -6.14 -12.46 -11.82
CA ALA A 45 -6.98 -11.97 -12.91
C ALA A 45 -6.19 -11.17 -13.95
N PHE A 46 -5.30 -10.27 -13.50
CA PHE A 46 -4.41 -9.53 -14.40
C PHE A 46 -3.40 -10.44 -15.10
N TYR A 47 -2.84 -11.41 -14.38
CA TYR A 47 -1.92 -12.41 -14.95
C TYR A 47 -2.62 -13.22 -16.04
N LEU A 48 -3.82 -13.74 -15.76
CA LEU A 48 -4.61 -14.48 -16.74
C LEU A 48 -4.93 -13.62 -17.94
N ARG A 49 -5.39 -12.38 -17.76
CA ARG A 49 -5.62 -11.43 -18.87
C ARG A 49 -4.36 -11.22 -19.71
N HIS A 50 -3.20 -11.06 -19.07
CA HIS A 50 -1.93 -10.83 -19.75
C HIS A 50 -1.45 -12.07 -20.53
N VAL A 51 -1.60 -13.26 -19.94
CA VAL A 51 -1.12 -14.52 -20.52
C VAL A 51 -2.07 -15.08 -21.57
N THR A 52 -3.39 -14.95 -21.39
CA THR A 52 -4.38 -15.49 -22.31
C THR A 52 -4.83 -14.48 -23.37
N GLY A 53 -4.54 -13.19 -23.18
CA GLY A 53 -5.00 -12.12 -24.08
C GLY A 53 -6.51 -11.87 -24.03
N MET A 54 -7.26 -12.53 -23.14
CA MET A 54 -8.68 -12.27 -22.95
C MET A 54 -8.86 -11.07 -22.02
N GLY A 55 -9.32 -9.96 -22.59
CA GLY A 55 -9.68 -8.72 -21.90
C GLY A 55 -10.79 -7.99 -22.64
#